data_AF-A0A961NQR7-F1
#
_entry.id   AF-A0A961NQR7-F1
#
_cell.length_a   1.000
_cell.length_b   1.000
_cell.length_c   1.000
_cell.angle_alpha   90.00
_cell.angle_beta   90.00
_cell.angle_gamma   90.00
#
_symmetry.space_group_name_H-M   'P 1'
#
loop_
_entity.id
_entity.type
_entity.pdbx_description
1 polymer ?
#
loop_
_entity_poly.entity_id
_entity_poly.type
_entity_poly.pdbx_seq_one_letter_code
_entity_poly.pdbx_strand_id
1 'polypeptide(L)'
;MKIDRFLLPFVVFGLLAVPGPLLAEVILLRGGEFVNGTIVSESTHQIVVDVDGARRTIPRSTIQRILYLDGEGPPDPAAEQARRAERVQELRAERERIDRELETLGESTDSGEEQSFFADLFGSDDDSAADEAGQGDAQADGAEGSPWPYVWRSAVLPGWGQIERGDTWRGRIYFGATLLSGLYFYQTHRSYVSAADAYDANADFSIAAIASRNLGAQAFAILEEDRLFNERSSAGEARFRASILFLSLYFVNLLDAYSFSLGTPSPAPTNDADAQTGWHLRILPEARDRLGLRNSNERYTIGFGTHL
;
A
#
# COMPACT_ATOMS: atom_id res chain seq x y z
N MET A 1 -26.71 14.07 15.37
CA MET A 1 -25.82 13.32 14.46
C MET A 1 -25.57 11.95 15.09
N LYS A 2 -26.29 10.91 14.65
CA LYS A 2 -26.06 9.53 15.12
C LYS A 2 -24.87 9.02 14.33
N ILE A 3 -23.68 9.00 14.92
CA ILE A 3 -22.55 8.27 14.35
C ILE A 3 -22.97 6.80 14.36
N ASP A 4 -23.08 6.20 13.18
CA ASP A 4 -23.50 4.80 13.05
C ASP A 4 -22.54 3.92 13.85
N ARG A 5 -23.10 3.23 14.85
CA ARG A 5 -22.37 2.34 15.79
C ARG A 5 -21.62 1.19 15.09
N PHE A 6 -21.82 1.01 13.79
CA PHE A 6 -21.18 -0.02 12.97
C PHE A 6 -19.80 0.37 12.42
N LEU A 7 -19.45 1.64 12.31
CA LEU A 7 -18.17 2.07 11.71
C LEU A 7 -17.00 2.08 12.71
N LEU A 8 -17.29 2.35 13.99
CA LEU A 8 -16.30 2.36 15.06
C LEU A 8 -15.56 1.02 15.25
N PRO A 9 -16.21 -0.17 15.24
CA PRO A 9 -15.50 -1.43 15.42
C PRO A 9 -14.54 -1.77 14.28
N PHE A 10 -14.84 -1.40 13.03
CA PHE A 10 -13.95 -1.69 11.89
C PHE A 10 -12.66 -0.85 11.91
N VAL A 11 -12.78 0.45 12.25
CA VAL A 11 -11.62 1.33 12.41
C VAL A 11 -10.77 0.89 13.61
N VAL A 12 -11.39 0.48 14.72
CA VAL A 12 -10.68 -0.02 15.91
C VAL A 12 -10.02 -1.39 15.64
N PHE A 13 -10.69 -2.29 14.91
CA PHE A 13 -10.14 -3.61 14.57
C PHE A 13 -8.96 -3.51 13.60
N GLY A 14 -9.02 -2.62 12.61
CA GLY A 14 -7.89 -2.33 11.72
C GLY A 14 -6.70 -1.70 12.45
N LEU A 15 -6.94 -0.92 13.52
CA LEU A 15 -5.89 -0.34 14.35
C LEU A 15 -5.29 -1.34 15.36
N LEU A 16 -6.07 -2.34 15.81
CA LEU A 16 -5.63 -3.37 16.77
C LEU A 16 -5.03 -4.63 16.12
N ALA A 17 -5.29 -4.87 14.83
CA ALA A 17 -4.77 -6.02 14.10
C ALA A 17 -3.34 -5.81 13.57
N VAL A 18 -2.53 -4.98 14.23
CA VAL A 18 -1.07 -5.02 14.07
C VAL A 18 -0.59 -6.14 14.99
N PRO A 19 -0.27 -7.35 14.49
CA PRO A 19 0.27 -8.41 15.32
C PRO A 19 1.54 -7.88 16.01
N GLY A 20 1.57 -7.98 17.34
CA GLY A 20 2.82 -7.85 18.08
C GLY A 20 3.78 -8.98 17.66
N PRO A 21 5.10 -8.76 17.71
CA PRO A 21 6.06 -9.78 17.28
C PRO A 21 5.92 -11.02 18.18
N LEU A 22 5.38 -12.10 17.61
CA LEU A 22 5.44 -13.46 18.13
C LEU A 22 6.70 -14.12 17.54
N LEU A 23 7.89 -13.60 17.84
CA LEU A 23 9.13 -14.08 17.24
C LEU A 23 9.97 -14.86 18.25
N ALA A 24 10.52 -15.98 17.79
CA ALA A 24 11.54 -16.72 18.51
C ALA A 24 12.87 -15.94 18.45
N GLU A 25 13.60 -15.92 19.55
CA GLU A 25 14.82 -15.13 19.70
C GLU A 25 16.00 -16.06 19.99
N VAL A 26 17.03 -15.97 19.16
CA VAL A 26 18.32 -16.62 19.39
C VAL A 26 19.25 -15.62 20.07
N ILE A 27 19.53 -15.88 21.34
CA ILE A 27 20.40 -15.04 22.16
C ILE A 27 21.81 -15.63 22.08
N LEU A 28 22.72 -14.86 21.47
CA LEU A 28 24.15 -15.14 21.45
C LEU A 28 24.79 -14.61 22.74
N LEU A 29 25.41 -15.50 23.49
CA LEU A 29 26.16 -15.18 24.71
C LEU A 29 27.63 -14.85 24.37
N ARG A 30 28.28 -14.01 25.19
CA ARG A 30 29.70 -13.63 25.04
C ARG A 30 30.66 -14.81 25.10
N GLY A 31 30.23 -15.94 25.65
CA GLY A 31 30.98 -17.20 25.66
C GLY A 31 30.89 -17.99 24.35
N GLY A 32 30.13 -17.52 23.36
CA GLY A 32 29.86 -18.25 22.11
C GLY A 32 28.75 -19.29 22.20
N GLU A 33 28.09 -19.43 23.36
CA GLU A 33 26.88 -20.27 23.52
C GLU A 33 25.67 -19.55 22.91
N PHE A 34 24.81 -20.32 22.23
CA PHE A 34 23.55 -19.83 21.68
C PHE A 34 22.39 -20.37 22.53
N VAL A 35 21.46 -19.49 22.89
CA VAL A 35 20.21 -19.88 23.57
C VAL A 35 19.05 -19.52 22.64
N ASN A 36 18.34 -20.53 22.14
CA ASN A 36 17.14 -20.34 21.34
C ASN A 36 15.91 -20.39 22.26
N GLY A 37 15.08 -19.35 22.28
CA GLY A 37 13.85 -19.33 23.07
C GLY A 37 13.03 -18.06 22.91
N THR A 38 11.87 -18.00 23.57
CA THR A 38 11.00 -16.81 23.54
C THR A 38 11.31 -15.91 24.72
N ILE A 39 11.55 -14.61 24.51
CA ILE A 39 11.70 -13.68 25.64
C ILE A 39 10.33 -13.46 26.29
N VAL A 40 10.21 -13.89 27.54
CA VAL A 40 8.97 -13.76 28.33
C VAL A 40 8.96 -12.46 29.13
N SER A 41 10.14 -12.03 29.58
CA SER A 41 10.29 -10.85 30.44
C SER A 41 11.66 -10.23 30.27
N GLU A 42 11.68 -8.90 30.21
CA GLU A 42 12.90 -8.11 30.14
C GLU A 42 13.02 -7.20 31.37
N SER A 43 14.23 -7.10 31.91
CA SER A 43 14.61 -6.14 32.94
C SER A 43 15.89 -5.42 32.52
N THR A 44 16.24 -4.34 33.22
CA THR A 44 17.47 -3.57 32.98
C THR A 44 18.74 -4.43 33.09
N HIS A 45 18.74 -5.48 33.90
CA HIS A 45 19.94 -6.27 34.23
C HIS A 45 19.91 -7.71 33.69
N GLN A 46 18.73 -8.23 33.36
CA GLN A 46 18.53 -9.63 32.98
C GLN A 46 17.35 -9.78 32.01
N ILE A 47 17.38 -10.84 31.22
CA ILE A 47 16.24 -11.28 30.41
C ILE A 47 15.82 -12.67 30.86
N VAL A 48 14.53 -12.97 30.78
CA VAL A 48 13.95 -14.29 31.06
C VAL A 48 13.49 -14.87 29.75
N VAL A 49 14.08 -15.99 29.39
CA VAL A 49 13.86 -16.71 28.12
C VAL A 49 13.15 -18.01 28.44
N ASP A 50 12.10 -18.34 27.69
CA ASP A 50 11.48 -19.65 27.70
C ASP A 50 12.17 -20.54 26.64
N VAL A 51 12.87 -21.57 27.10
CA VAL A 51 13.59 -22.54 26.28
C VAL A 51 12.92 -23.89 26.50
N ASP A 52 12.23 -24.41 25.49
CA ASP A 52 11.52 -25.70 25.55
C ASP A 52 10.56 -25.86 26.76
N GLY A 53 9.92 -24.76 27.19
CA GLY A 53 9.00 -24.72 28.34
C GLY A 53 9.68 -24.46 29.69
N ALA A 54 11.00 -24.29 29.72
CA ALA A 54 11.77 -23.96 30.91
C ALA A 54 12.23 -22.50 30.89
N ARG A 55 11.92 -21.76 31.95
CA ARG A 55 12.37 -20.36 32.12
C ARG A 55 13.83 -20.31 32.54
N ARG A 56 14.68 -19.72 31.71
CA ARG A 56 16.10 -19.45 31.97
C ARG A 56 16.32 -17.94 32.11
N THR A 57 16.91 -17.52 33.22
CA THR A 57 17.30 -16.12 33.44
C THR A 57 18.74 -15.91 32.95
N ILE A 58 18.93 -14.97 32.03
CA ILE A 58 20.23 -14.65 31.43
C ILE A 58 20.60 -13.20 31.76
N PRO A 59 21.75 -12.94 32.41
CA PRO A 59 22.23 -11.58 32.63
C PRO A 59 22.52 -10.85 31.32
N ARG A 60 22.15 -9.57 31.20
CA ARG A 60 22.48 -8.78 30.01
C ARG A 60 23.97 -8.61 29.78
N SER A 61 24.76 -8.64 30.85
CA SER A 61 26.23 -8.60 30.78
C SER A 61 26.83 -9.81 30.06
N THR A 62 26.15 -10.96 30.05
CA THR A 62 26.60 -12.17 29.35
C THR A 62 26.10 -12.24 27.92
N ILE A 63 25.21 -11.34 27.50
CA ILE A 63 24.67 -11.32 26.14
C ILE A 63 25.63 -10.54 25.26
N GLN A 64 25.91 -11.11 24.10
CA GLN A 64 26.65 -10.47 23.02
C GLN A 64 25.69 -9.89 21.99
N ARG A 65 24.69 -10.66 21.55
CA ARG A 65 23.72 -10.26 20.52
C ARG A 65 22.41 -11.01 20.71
N ILE A 66 21.29 -10.41 20.31
CA ILE A 66 19.99 -11.09 20.21
C ILE A 66 19.62 -11.10 18.73
N LEU A 67 19.36 -12.28 18.18
CA LEU A 67 19.00 -12.53 16.79
C LEU A 67 17.55 -12.98 16.77
N TYR A 68 16.67 -12.16 16.23
CA TYR A 68 15.28 -12.54 16.00
C TYR A 68 15.26 -13.46 14.79
N LEU A 69 15.03 -14.76 15.00
CA LEU A 69 15.04 -15.78 13.95
C LEU A 69 13.62 -16.36 13.83
N ASP A 70 13.10 -16.39 12.61
CA ASP A 70 11.80 -16.95 12.28
C ASP A 70 11.85 -18.49 12.42
N GLY A 71 11.75 -19.00 13.65
CA GLY A 71 11.45 -20.39 13.97
C GLY A 71 12.52 -21.46 13.69
N GLU A 72 13.56 -21.15 12.92
CA GLU A 72 14.67 -22.08 12.64
C GLU A 72 15.93 -21.67 13.41
N GLY A 73 16.42 -22.55 14.29
CA GLY A 73 17.69 -22.34 15.00
C GLY A 73 18.87 -22.16 14.03
N PRO A 74 20.04 -21.70 14.51
CA PRO A 74 21.19 -21.44 13.65
C PRO A 74 21.52 -22.70 12.84
N PRO A 75 21.49 -22.64 11.50
CA PRO A 75 21.74 -23.80 10.66
C PRO A 75 23.18 -24.29 10.84
N ASP A 76 23.37 -25.61 10.87
CA ASP A 76 24.70 -26.22 10.77
C ASP A 76 25.44 -25.59 9.57
N PRO A 77 26.65 -25.01 9.75
CA PRO A 77 27.38 -24.35 8.66
C PRO A 77 27.61 -25.25 7.45
N ALA A 78 27.70 -26.58 7.63
CA ALA A 78 27.78 -27.52 6.52
C ALA A 78 26.43 -27.65 5.78
N ALA A 79 25.32 -27.69 6.51
CA ALA A 79 23.98 -27.71 5.95
C ALA A 79 23.57 -26.38 5.29
N GLU A 80 24.11 -25.24 5.77
CA GLU A 80 23.86 -23.94 5.17
C GLU A 80 24.62 -23.76 3.85
N GLN A 81 25.88 -24.22 3.78
CA GLN A 81 26.64 -24.22 2.53
C GLN A 81 26.00 -25.10 1.45
N ALA A 82 25.52 -26.29 1.82
CA ALA A 82 24.78 -27.18 0.92
C ALA A 82 23.48 -26.52 0.41
N ARG A 83 22.68 -25.92 1.30
CA ARG A 83 21.45 -25.18 0.94
C ARG A 83 21.72 -23.96 0.07
N ARG A 84 22.82 -23.24 0.30
CA ARG A 84 23.23 -22.10 -0.54
C ARG A 84 23.65 -22.55 -1.94
N ALA A 85 24.37 -23.67 -2.04
CA ALA A 85 24.76 -24.24 -3.33
C ALA A 85 23.54 -24.72 -4.14
N GLU A 86 22.59 -25.38 -3.48
CA GLU A 86 21.33 -25.81 -4.09
C GLU A 86 20.47 -24.62 -4.52
N ARG A 87 20.29 -23.62 -3.66
CA ARG A 87 19.52 -22.41 -3.97
C ARG A 87 20.11 -21.62 -5.13
N VAL A 88 21.44 -21.59 -5.28
CA VAL A 88 22.10 -20.96 -6.43
C VAL A 88 21.85 -21.74 -7.72
N GLN A 89 21.77 -23.08 -7.67
CA GLN A 89 21.41 -23.89 -8.83
C GLN A 89 19.93 -23.71 -9.21
N GLU A 90 19.04 -23.68 -8.22
CA GLU A 90 17.61 -23.44 -8.42
C GLU A 90 17.36 -22.05 -9.02
N LEU A 91 17.95 -20.99 -8.45
CA LEU A 91 17.82 -19.63 -8.98
C LEU A 91 18.37 -19.49 -10.40
N ARG A 92 19.43 -20.23 -10.75
CA ARG A 92 19.95 -20.27 -12.13
C ARG A 92 18.96 -20.96 -13.07
N ALA A 93 18.39 -22.09 -12.66
CA ALA A 93 17.41 -22.81 -13.46
C ALA A 93 16.08 -22.04 -13.60
N GLU A 94 15.65 -21.34 -12.55
CA GLU A 94 14.47 -20.49 -12.56
C GLU A 94 14.68 -19.27 -13.44
N ARG A 95 15.84 -18.61 -13.33
CA ARG A 95 16.18 -17.48 -14.21
C ARG A 95 16.24 -17.89 -15.68
N GLU A 96 16.77 -19.07 -15.99
CA GLU A 96 16.74 -19.61 -17.36
C GLU A 96 15.33 -19.95 -17.86
N ARG A 97 14.40 -20.30 -16.95
CA ARG A 97 12.98 -20.50 -17.30
C ARG A 97 12.29 -19.17 -17.54
N ILE A 98 12.49 -18.19 -16.66
CA ILE A 98 11.93 -16.85 -16.77
C ILE A 98 12.46 -16.17 -18.02
N ASP A 99 13.75 -16.27 -18.33
CA ASP A 99 14.33 -15.68 -19.54
C ASP A 99 13.72 -16.30 -20.81
N ARG A 100 13.48 -17.63 -20.83
CA ARG A 100 12.76 -18.31 -21.92
C ARG A 100 11.29 -17.91 -22.00
N GLU A 101 10.63 -17.76 -20.87
CA GLU A 101 9.23 -17.35 -20.79
C GLU A 101 9.06 -15.89 -21.26
N LEU A 102 9.98 -15.00 -20.87
CA LEU A 102 10.06 -13.62 -21.34
C LEU A 102 10.37 -13.52 -22.83
N GLU A 103 11.18 -14.41 -23.39
CA GLU A 103 11.43 -14.47 -24.83
C GLU A 103 10.17 -14.90 -25.59
N THR A 104 9.46 -15.93 -25.10
CA THR A 104 8.17 -16.35 -25.69
C THR A 104 7.06 -15.30 -25.51
N LEU A 105 7.06 -14.58 -24.38
CA LEU A 105 6.11 -13.51 -24.11
C LEU A 105 6.42 -12.28 -24.97
N GLY A 106 7.69 -11.89 -25.10
CA GLY A 106 8.14 -10.81 -25.96
C GLY A 106 7.81 -11.03 -27.44
N GLU A 107 7.80 -12.27 -27.90
CA GLU A 107 7.37 -12.63 -29.26
C GLU A 107 5.83 -12.60 -29.42
N SER A 108 5.06 -12.76 -28.32
CA SER A 108 3.59 -12.55 -28.30
C SER A 108 3.15 -11.11 -28.03
N THR A 109 3.99 -10.28 -27.41
CA THR A 109 3.69 -8.87 -27.09
C THR A 109 3.84 -7.93 -28.29
N ASP A 110 4.42 -8.37 -29.42
CA ASP A 110 4.45 -7.60 -30.68
C ASP A 110 3.15 -7.72 -31.50
N SER A 111 2.16 -8.50 -31.03
CA SER A 111 0.85 -8.63 -31.67
C SER A 111 -0.27 -8.14 -30.75
N GLY A 112 -0.56 -6.83 -30.77
CA GLY A 112 -1.88 -6.19 -30.61
C GLY A 112 -2.85 -6.53 -29.45
N GLU A 113 -2.57 -7.54 -28.62
CA GLU A 113 -3.55 -8.20 -27.75
C GLU A 113 -3.75 -7.48 -26.41
N GLU A 114 -2.74 -6.75 -25.92
CA GLU A 114 -2.89 -5.94 -24.70
C GLU A 114 -3.90 -4.80 -24.90
N GLN A 115 -3.96 -4.20 -26.10
CA GLN A 115 -4.96 -3.17 -26.38
C GLN A 115 -6.38 -3.77 -26.44
N SER A 116 -6.55 -5.02 -26.92
CA SER A 116 -7.85 -5.69 -26.92
C SER A 116 -8.28 -6.18 -25.54
N PHE A 117 -7.36 -6.63 -24.68
CA PHE A 117 -7.71 -7.09 -23.33
C PHE A 117 -8.18 -5.93 -22.44
N PHE A 118 -7.50 -4.78 -22.52
CA PHE A 118 -7.95 -3.57 -21.83
C PHE A 118 -9.21 -2.96 -22.45
N ALA A 119 -9.41 -3.09 -23.78
CA ALA A 119 -10.65 -2.69 -24.42
C ALA A 119 -11.83 -3.64 -24.12
N ASP A 120 -11.62 -4.92 -23.83
CA ASP A 120 -12.68 -5.86 -23.46
C ASP A 120 -13.01 -5.78 -21.95
N LEU A 121 -12.01 -5.45 -21.12
CA LEU A 121 -12.18 -5.29 -19.67
C LEU A 121 -12.76 -3.92 -19.27
N PHE A 122 -12.55 -2.88 -20.09
CA PHE A 122 -12.99 -1.50 -19.82
C PHE A 122 -13.82 -0.85 -20.95
N GLY A 123 -14.00 -1.53 -22.08
CA GLY A 123 -14.81 -1.04 -23.20
C GLY A 123 -16.26 -1.45 -23.05
N SER A 124 -17.06 -0.47 -22.61
CA SER A 124 -18.35 -0.10 -23.21
C SER A 124 -19.30 -1.24 -23.60
N ASP A 125 -20.05 -1.74 -22.61
CA ASP A 125 -21.46 -2.13 -22.79
C ASP A 125 -22.34 -0.86 -22.77
N ASP A 126 -22.11 0.08 -23.70
CA ASP A 126 -22.89 1.32 -23.80
C ASP A 126 -23.52 1.46 -25.19
N ASP A 127 -24.07 0.36 -25.70
CA ASP A 127 -24.90 0.31 -26.91
C ASP A 127 -26.11 -0.60 -26.68
N SER A 128 -27.09 -0.15 -25.88
CA SER A 128 -28.46 -0.70 -25.86
C SER A 128 -29.46 0.25 -25.17
N ALA A 129 -29.61 1.49 -25.63
CA ALA A 129 -30.75 2.32 -25.25
C ALA A 129 -31.05 3.45 -26.25
N ALA A 130 -31.21 3.10 -27.52
CA ALA A 130 -31.83 4.00 -28.49
C ALA A 130 -32.71 3.19 -29.44
N ASP A 131 -33.82 2.68 -28.90
CA ASP A 131 -35.09 2.52 -29.61
C ASP A 131 -36.10 1.90 -28.64
N GLU A 132 -36.94 2.74 -28.02
CA GLU A 132 -38.38 2.49 -27.83
C GLU A 132 -39.01 3.68 -27.10
N ALA A 133 -39.49 4.64 -27.89
CA ALA A 133 -40.49 5.61 -27.45
C ALA A 133 -41.84 4.90 -27.35
N GLY A 134 -42.09 4.23 -26.22
CA GLY A 134 -43.36 3.61 -25.87
C GLY A 134 -43.80 4.07 -24.48
N GLN A 135 -44.79 4.95 -24.43
CA GLN A 135 -45.50 5.28 -23.19
C GLN A 135 -46.08 4.02 -22.55
N GLY A 136 -45.66 3.73 -21.33
CA GLY A 136 -46.22 2.66 -20.51
C GLY A 136 -45.84 2.87 -19.05
N ASP A 137 -46.81 3.31 -18.25
CA ASP A 137 -46.74 3.32 -16.81
C ASP A 137 -46.40 1.91 -16.30
N ALA A 138 -45.16 1.70 -15.87
CA ALA A 138 -44.73 0.47 -15.21
C ALA A 138 -43.75 0.81 -14.09
N GLN A 139 -44.27 0.75 -12.87
CA GLN A 139 -43.60 0.26 -11.66
C GLN A 139 -42.08 0.07 -11.81
N ALA A 140 -41.29 1.09 -11.48
CA ALA A 140 -39.83 1.00 -11.38
C ALA A 140 -39.43 0.25 -10.11
N ASP A 141 -39.68 -1.06 -10.10
CA ASP A 141 -39.09 -1.97 -9.13
C ASP A 141 -37.64 -2.25 -9.56
N GLY A 142 -36.68 -1.72 -8.80
CA GLY A 142 -35.42 -2.42 -8.53
C GLY A 142 -34.27 -2.37 -9.56
N ALA A 143 -34.14 -1.34 -10.41
CA ALA A 143 -32.88 -1.13 -11.13
C ALA A 143 -31.79 -0.60 -10.16
N GLU A 144 -31.17 -1.52 -9.43
CA GLU A 144 -29.97 -1.28 -8.63
C GLU A 144 -28.88 -0.73 -9.57
N GLY A 145 -28.47 0.53 -9.36
CA GLY A 145 -27.42 1.14 -10.16
C GLY A 145 -26.09 0.44 -9.96
N SER A 146 -25.29 0.32 -11.04
CA SER A 146 -23.97 -0.30 -10.99
C SER A 146 -23.08 0.36 -9.91
N PRO A 147 -22.38 -0.42 -9.06
CA PRO A 147 -21.51 0.11 -8.01
C PRO A 147 -20.18 0.68 -8.55
N TRP A 148 -19.79 0.25 -9.74
CA TRP A 148 -18.48 0.50 -10.33
C TRP A 148 -18.09 1.97 -10.50
N PRO A 149 -18.99 2.89 -10.89
CA PRO A 149 -18.63 4.30 -11.04
C PRO A 149 -18.09 4.91 -9.74
N TYR A 150 -18.58 4.47 -8.58
CA TYR A 150 -18.11 4.97 -7.28
C TYR A 150 -16.79 4.32 -6.88
N VAL A 151 -16.64 3.02 -7.14
CA VAL A 151 -15.39 2.29 -6.89
C VAL A 151 -14.25 2.90 -7.68
N TRP A 152 -14.47 3.20 -8.97
CA TRP A 152 -13.43 3.75 -9.84
C TRP A 152 -12.97 5.14 -9.41
N ARG A 153 -13.92 6.00 -9.04
CA ARG A 153 -13.58 7.31 -8.45
C ARG A 153 -12.78 7.16 -7.16
N SER A 154 -13.19 6.24 -6.28
CA SER A 154 -12.47 5.97 -5.03
C SER A 154 -11.12 5.26 -5.21
N ALA A 155 -10.88 4.61 -6.35
CA ALA A 155 -9.58 4.06 -6.73
C ALA A 155 -8.64 5.17 -7.21
N VAL A 156 -9.11 6.09 -8.04
CA VAL A 156 -8.29 7.25 -8.45
C VAL A 156 -7.96 8.13 -7.24
N LEU A 157 -8.97 8.41 -6.40
CA LEU A 157 -8.82 9.25 -5.24
C LEU A 157 -9.64 8.70 -4.06
N PRO A 158 -8.98 8.22 -2.99
CA PRO A 158 -9.66 7.71 -1.80
C PRO A 158 -10.69 8.70 -1.26
N GLY A 159 -11.93 8.25 -1.09
CA GLY A 159 -13.06 9.07 -0.63
C GLY A 159 -13.87 9.78 -1.73
N TRP A 160 -13.45 9.80 -3.00
CA TRP A 160 -14.18 10.52 -4.06
C TRP A 160 -15.55 9.89 -4.36
N GLY A 161 -15.65 8.57 -4.49
CA GLY A 161 -16.92 7.89 -4.72
C GLY A 161 -17.93 8.08 -3.58
N GLN A 162 -17.47 8.32 -2.36
CA GLN A 162 -18.34 8.66 -1.22
C GLN A 162 -18.87 10.11 -1.31
N ILE A 163 -18.04 11.05 -1.77
CA ILE A 163 -18.42 12.46 -1.95
C ILE A 163 -19.49 12.61 -3.04
N GLU A 164 -19.32 11.95 -4.18
CA GLU A 164 -20.30 12.00 -5.29
C GLU A 164 -21.68 11.47 -4.88
N ARG A 165 -21.73 10.53 -3.94
CA ARG A 165 -22.99 10.01 -3.38
C ARG A 165 -23.60 10.89 -2.29
N GLY A 166 -22.98 12.02 -1.98
CA GLY A 166 -23.42 12.93 -0.92
C GLY A 166 -22.92 12.59 0.49
N ASP A 167 -22.22 11.47 0.70
CA ASP A 167 -21.56 11.18 1.99
C ASP A 167 -20.19 11.85 2.07
N THR A 168 -20.23 13.17 2.11
CA THR A 168 -19.03 14.02 2.17
C THR A 168 -18.20 13.78 3.44
N TRP A 169 -18.82 13.32 4.53
CA TRP A 169 -18.11 13.06 5.78
C TRP A 169 -17.22 11.83 5.68
N ARG A 170 -17.74 10.70 5.19
CA ARG A 170 -16.92 9.50 4.98
C ARG A 170 -15.83 9.73 3.96
N GLY A 171 -16.17 10.40 2.85
CA GLY A 171 -15.18 10.75 1.82
C GLY A 171 -14.01 11.55 2.37
N ARG A 172 -14.27 12.54 3.23
CA ARG A 172 -13.21 13.32 3.90
C ARG A 172 -12.35 12.47 4.84
N ILE A 173 -12.96 11.53 5.58
CA ILE A 173 -12.21 10.63 6.46
C ILE A 173 -11.27 9.74 5.64
N TYR A 174 -11.77 9.07 4.59
CA TYR A 174 -10.94 8.18 3.76
C TYR A 174 -9.84 8.94 3.05
N PHE A 175 -10.16 10.09 2.47
CA PHE A 175 -9.17 10.96 1.85
C PHE A 175 -8.08 11.37 2.85
N GLY A 176 -8.48 11.91 4.01
CA GLY A 176 -7.54 12.37 5.03
C GLY A 176 -6.69 11.24 5.61
N ALA A 177 -7.29 10.10 5.92
CA ALA A 177 -6.58 8.94 6.45
C ALA A 177 -5.57 8.37 5.45
N THR A 178 -5.97 8.23 4.18
CA THR A 178 -5.09 7.68 3.13
C THR A 178 -3.98 8.66 2.77
N LEU A 179 -4.26 9.96 2.76
CA LEU A 179 -3.25 11.00 2.56
C LEU A 179 -2.21 10.98 3.68
N LEU A 180 -2.64 10.94 4.94
CA LEU A 180 -1.73 10.90 6.09
C LEU A 180 -0.89 9.62 6.12
N SER A 181 -1.47 8.46 5.85
CA SER A 181 -0.73 7.20 5.78
C SER A 181 0.22 7.17 4.59
N GLY A 182 -0.15 7.76 3.45
CA GLY A 182 0.71 7.92 2.28
C GLY A 182 1.93 8.81 2.57
N LEU A 183 1.74 9.94 3.26
CA LEU A 183 2.84 10.80 3.72
C LEU A 183 3.77 10.06 4.69
N TYR A 184 3.22 9.30 5.62
CA TYR A 184 3.99 8.48 6.55
C TYR A 184 4.79 7.38 5.84
N PHE A 185 4.18 6.68 4.87
CA PHE A 185 4.87 5.71 4.03
C PHE A 185 6.00 6.35 3.22
N TYR A 186 5.76 7.52 2.62
CA TYR A 186 6.80 8.25 1.88
C TYR A 186 7.98 8.62 2.78
N GLN A 187 7.72 9.10 4.00
CA GLN A 187 8.77 9.44 4.96
C GLN A 187 9.60 8.20 5.35
N THR A 188 8.95 7.09 5.70
CA THR A 188 9.66 5.85 6.08
C THR A 188 10.41 5.24 4.90
N HIS A 189 9.86 5.34 3.69
CA HIS A 189 10.54 4.91 2.48
C HIS A 189 11.83 5.70 2.24
N ARG A 190 11.80 7.03 2.42
CA ARG A 190 13.01 7.85 2.30
C ARG A 190 14.08 7.47 3.33
N SER A 191 13.69 7.25 4.59
CA SER A 191 14.61 6.79 5.63
C SER A 191 15.23 5.43 5.29
N TYR A 192 14.43 4.51 4.74
CA TYR A 192 14.92 3.22 4.26
C TYR A 192 15.93 3.36 3.12
N VAL A 193 15.64 4.18 2.10
CA VAL A 193 16.56 4.42 0.98
C VAL A 193 17.88 5.00 1.49
N SER A 194 17.83 6.02 2.36
CA SER A 194 19.06 6.59 2.94
C SER A 194 19.87 5.59 3.77
N ALA A 195 19.19 4.70 4.51
CA ALA A 195 19.87 3.67 5.31
C ALA A 195 20.45 2.56 4.41
N ALA A 196 19.77 2.22 3.31
CA ALA A 196 20.27 1.29 2.31
C ALA A 196 21.50 1.86 1.60
N ASP A 197 21.44 3.12 1.15
CA ASP A 197 22.58 3.80 0.52
C ASP A 197 23.79 3.89 1.47
N ALA A 198 23.56 4.19 2.75
CA ALA A 198 24.63 4.24 3.76
C ALA A 198 25.25 2.86 4.00
N TYR A 199 24.44 1.81 4.05
CA TYR A 199 24.92 0.43 4.19
C TYR A 199 25.75 0.00 2.97
N ASP A 200 25.26 0.27 1.77
CA ASP A 200 25.94 -0.10 0.53
C ASP A 200 27.27 0.67 0.37
N ALA A 201 27.29 1.97 0.71
CA ALA A 201 28.53 2.76 0.73
C ALA A 201 29.55 2.25 1.76
N ASN A 202 29.09 1.77 2.92
CA ASN A 202 29.97 1.18 3.92
C ASN A 202 30.45 -0.22 3.54
N ALA A 203 29.66 -1.01 2.80
CA ALA A 203 30.10 -2.32 2.32
C ALA A 203 31.38 -2.19 1.47
N ASP A 204 31.44 -1.19 0.58
CA ASP A 204 32.63 -0.88 -0.21
C ASP A 204 33.82 -0.47 0.67
N PHE A 205 33.58 0.36 1.68
CA PHE A 205 34.61 0.75 2.65
C PHE A 205 35.10 -0.43 3.50
N SER A 206 34.21 -1.29 3.96
CA SER A 206 34.53 -2.49 4.76
C SER A 206 35.43 -3.44 3.99
N ILE A 207 35.18 -3.67 2.70
CA ILE A 207 36.06 -4.47 1.84
C ILE A 207 37.47 -3.85 1.79
N ALA A 208 37.57 -2.55 1.59
CA ALA A 208 38.86 -1.85 1.57
C ALA A 208 39.57 -1.88 2.94
N ALA A 209 38.83 -1.72 4.03
CA ALA A 209 39.34 -1.75 5.40
C ALA A 209 39.83 -3.14 5.81
N ILE A 210 39.13 -4.21 5.42
CA ILE A 210 39.53 -5.60 5.63
C ILE A 210 40.81 -5.93 4.84
N ALA A 211 40.92 -5.44 3.61
CA ALA A 211 42.14 -5.58 2.81
C ALA A 211 43.33 -4.78 3.38
N SER A 212 43.08 -3.79 4.24
CA SER A 212 44.11 -3.02 4.91
C SER A 212 44.80 -3.84 6.02
N ARG A 213 46.09 -3.59 6.27
CA ARG A 213 46.82 -4.19 7.41
C ARG A 213 46.56 -3.48 8.75
N ASN A 214 45.57 -2.58 8.81
CA ASN A 214 45.29 -1.80 10.00
C ASN A 214 44.17 -2.47 10.82
N LEU A 215 44.54 -3.11 11.93
CA LEU A 215 43.61 -3.83 12.81
C LEU A 215 42.49 -2.92 13.37
N GLY A 216 42.77 -1.64 13.59
CA GLY A 216 41.77 -0.66 14.04
C GLY A 216 40.75 -0.32 12.96
N ALA A 217 41.19 -0.22 11.69
CA ALA A 217 40.29 -0.02 10.56
C ALA A 217 39.39 -1.25 10.33
N GLN A 218 39.93 -2.47 10.49
CA GLN A 218 39.17 -3.71 10.41
C GLN A 218 38.10 -3.80 11.50
N ALA A 219 38.48 -3.52 12.76
CA ALA A 219 37.54 -3.54 13.88
C ALA A 219 36.43 -2.49 13.74
N PHE A 220 36.77 -1.29 13.25
CA PHE A 220 35.78 -0.24 12.97
C PHE A 220 34.81 -0.64 11.86
N ALA A 221 35.31 -1.21 10.76
CA ALA A 221 34.48 -1.67 9.64
C ALA A 221 33.44 -2.70 10.07
N ILE A 222 33.83 -3.68 10.91
CA ILE A 222 32.92 -4.71 11.41
C ILE A 222 31.83 -4.10 12.32
N LEU A 223 32.22 -3.22 13.24
CA LEU A 223 31.25 -2.59 14.17
C LEU A 223 30.28 -1.65 13.44
N GLU A 224 30.76 -0.90 12.44
CA GLU A 224 29.93 0.00 11.66
C GLU A 224 28.98 -0.77 10.73
N GLU A 225 29.42 -1.91 10.18
CA GLU A 225 28.56 -2.78 9.38
C GLU A 225 27.37 -3.32 10.17
N ASP A 226 27.58 -3.80 11.40
CA ASP A 226 26.49 -4.24 12.28
C ASP A 226 25.53 -3.08 12.61
N ARG A 227 26.06 -1.87 12.84
CA ARG A 227 25.23 -0.67 13.11
C ARG A 227 24.35 -0.33 11.91
N LEU A 228 24.94 -0.26 10.72
CA LEU A 228 24.24 0.10 9.48
C LEU A 228 23.27 -1.00 9.04
N PHE A 229 23.60 -2.27 9.25
CA PHE A 229 22.69 -3.38 9.02
C PHE A 229 21.44 -3.26 9.89
N ASN A 230 21.62 -3.02 11.19
CA ASN A 230 20.50 -2.84 12.12
C ASN A 230 19.65 -1.60 11.76
N GLU A 231 20.29 -0.49 11.37
CA GLU A 231 19.61 0.73 10.93
C GLU A 231 18.77 0.47 9.66
N ARG A 232 19.35 -0.16 8.64
CA ARG A 232 18.65 -0.57 7.41
C ARG A 232 17.49 -1.51 7.70
N SER A 233 17.70 -2.51 8.57
CA SER A 233 16.67 -3.49 8.94
C SER A 233 15.49 -2.82 9.64
N SER A 234 15.77 -1.96 10.63
CA SER A 234 14.73 -1.23 11.36
C SER A 234 13.96 -0.24 10.47
N ALA A 235 14.64 0.46 9.56
CA ALA A 235 14.01 1.33 8.58
C ALA A 235 13.15 0.53 7.58
N GLY A 236 13.60 -0.68 7.21
CA GLY A 236 12.86 -1.61 6.36
C GLY A 236 11.57 -2.09 7.01
N GLU A 237 11.62 -2.44 8.29
CA GLU A 237 10.45 -2.83 9.07
C GLU A 237 9.45 -1.67 9.20
N ALA A 238 9.93 -0.46 9.49
CA ALA A 238 9.08 0.73 9.55
C ALA A 238 8.38 1.02 8.21
N ARG A 239 9.12 0.92 7.09
CA ARG A 239 8.56 1.04 5.73
C ARG A 239 7.50 -0.02 5.46
N PHE A 240 7.77 -1.28 5.83
CA PHE A 240 6.83 -2.39 5.63
C PHE A 240 5.53 -2.17 6.39
N ARG A 241 5.60 -1.84 7.69
CA ARG A 241 4.43 -1.50 8.51
C ARG A 241 3.64 -0.32 7.94
N ALA A 242 4.33 0.72 7.47
CA ALA A 242 3.69 1.86 6.83
C ALA A 242 2.97 1.49 5.52
N SER A 243 3.56 0.59 4.71
CA SER A 243 2.93 0.10 3.47
C SER A 243 1.67 -0.71 3.74
N ILE A 244 1.69 -1.60 4.73
CA ILE A 244 0.51 -2.36 5.15
C ILE A 244 -0.60 -1.39 5.57
N LEU A 245 -0.28 -0.44 6.44
CA LEU A 245 -1.27 0.56 6.90
C LEU A 245 -1.89 1.34 5.72
N PHE A 246 -1.06 1.83 4.80
CA PHE A 246 -1.51 2.56 3.63
C PHE A 246 -2.42 1.70 2.73
N LEU A 247 -1.96 0.50 2.36
CA LEU A 247 -2.71 -0.41 1.49
C LEU A 247 -4.00 -0.91 2.13
N SER A 248 -4.00 -1.20 3.44
CA SER A 248 -5.21 -1.59 4.16
C SER A 248 -6.25 -0.48 4.18
N LEU A 249 -5.84 0.77 4.46
CA LEU A 249 -6.76 1.93 4.41
C LEU A 249 -7.32 2.14 3.02
N TYR A 250 -6.47 2.04 2.00
CA TYR A 250 -6.87 2.17 0.61
C TYR A 250 -7.88 1.08 0.20
N PHE A 251 -7.62 -0.18 0.58
CA PHE A 251 -8.50 -1.30 0.28
C PHE A 251 -9.86 -1.19 1.01
N VAL A 252 -9.86 -0.81 2.29
CA VAL A 252 -11.10 -0.55 3.04
C VAL A 252 -11.92 0.56 2.39
N ASN A 253 -11.28 1.61 1.87
CA ASN A 253 -11.96 2.66 1.10
C ASN A 253 -12.66 2.11 -0.16
N LEU A 254 -12.02 1.17 -0.88
CA LEU A 254 -12.64 0.53 -2.06
C LEU A 254 -13.80 -0.38 -1.68
N LEU A 255 -13.65 -1.17 -0.61
CA LEU A 255 -14.72 -2.01 -0.10
C LEU A 255 -15.91 -1.20 0.39
N ASP A 256 -15.68 -0.07 1.07
CA ASP A 256 -16.75 0.85 1.48
C ASP A 256 -17.42 1.50 0.26
N ALA A 257 -16.65 1.89 -0.75
CA ALA A 257 -17.20 2.40 -2.00
C ALA A 257 -18.16 1.37 -2.64
N TYR A 258 -17.72 0.12 -2.78
CA TYR A 258 -18.47 -0.98 -3.39
C TYR A 258 -19.70 -1.40 -2.58
N SER A 259 -19.53 -1.69 -1.29
CA SER A 259 -20.61 -2.23 -0.44
C SER A 259 -21.76 -1.25 -0.26
N PHE A 260 -21.47 0.05 -0.12
CA PHE A 260 -22.52 1.06 0.04
C PHE A 260 -23.22 1.41 -1.27
N SER A 261 -22.64 1.08 -2.44
CA SER A 261 -23.29 1.39 -3.71
C SER A 261 -24.36 0.38 -4.09
N LEU A 262 -24.37 -0.80 -3.46
CA LEU A 262 -25.41 -1.81 -3.65
C LEU A 262 -26.80 -1.38 -3.12
N GLY A 263 -26.90 -0.29 -2.35
CA GLY A 263 -28.15 0.15 -1.71
C GLY A 263 -28.62 1.54 -2.11
N THR A 264 -27.90 2.26 -2.97
CA THR A 264 -28.31 3.60 -3.40
C THR A 264 -29.05 3.51 -4.74
N PRO A 265 -30.33 3.93 -4.81
CA PRO A 265 -31.02 4.08 -6.09
C PRO A 265 -30.16 4.94 -6.99
N SER A 266 -30.03 4.55 -8.26
CA SER A 266 -29.37 5.39 -9.26
C SER A 266 -29.95 6.80 -9.16
N PRO A 267 -29.13 7.87 -9.07
CA PRO A 267 -29.67 9.22 -9.04
C PRO A 267 -30.63 9.34 -10.22
N ALA A 268 -31.91 9.57 -9.93
CA ALA A 268 -32.93 9.66 -10.96
C ALA A 268 -32.41 10.60 -12.05
N PRO A 269 -32.56 10.26 -13.34
CA PRO A 269 -32.09 11.11 -14.43
C PRO A 269 -32.67 12.49 -14.19
N THR A 270 -31.82 13.39 -13.70
CA THR A 270 -32.21 14.76 -13.45
C THR A 270 -32.40 15.30 -14.85
N ASN A 271 -33.65 15.49 -15.27
CA ASN A 271 -33.98 16.09 -16.57
C ASN A 271 -32.95 17.20 -16.86
N ASP A 272 -32.15 17.00 -17.90
CA ASP A 272 -30.89 17.70 -18.22
C ASP A 272 -30.99 19.22 -18.39
N ALA A 273 -32.15 19.81 -18.08
CA ALA A 273 -32.36 21.25 -18.06
C ALA A 273 -31.72 21.95 -16.84
N ASP A 274 -31.58 21.27 -15.69
CA ASP A 274 -31.13 21.91 -14.44
C ASP A 274 -29.82 21.34 -13.85
N ALA A 275 -29.34 20.18 -14.32
CA ALA A 275 -28.19 19.47 -13.73
C ALA A 275 -26.94 19.43 -14.63
N GLN A 276 -26.76 20.41 -15.51
CA GLN A 276 -25.44 20.62 -16.13
C GLN A 276 -24.46 21.01 -15.01
N THR A 277 -23.68 20.04 -14.53
CA THR A 277 -22.49 20.23 -13.69
C THR A 277 -21.31 20.80 -14.52
N GLY A 278 -21.60 21.82 -15.33
CA GLY A 278 -20.59 22.68 -15.93
C GLY A 278 -20.25 23.81 -14.97
N TRP A 279 -19.04 24.37 -15.10
CA TRP A 279 -18.72 25.64 -14.46
C TRP A 279 -19.59 26.73 -15.08
N HIS A 280 -20.76 26.99 -14.50
CA HIS A 280 -21.61 28.09 -14.91
C HIS A 280 -20.97 29.39 -14.41
N LEU A 281 -20.24 30.07 -15.30
CA LEU A 281 -19.79 31.42 -15.04
C LEU A 281 -21.03 32.32 -14.98
N ARG A 282 -21.56 32.51 -13.77
CA ARG A 282 -22.67 33.45 -13.54
C ARG A 282 -22.13 34.86 -13.66
N ILE A 283 -22.17 35.41 -14.87
CA ILE A 283 -21.81 36.80 -15.11
C ILE A 283 -22.80 37.67 -14.31
N LEU A 284 -22.29 38.40 -13.32
CA LEU A 284 -23.08 39.32 -12.52
C LEU A 284 -23.70 40.41 -13.44
N PRO A 285 -24.93 40.86 -13.18
CA PRO A 285 -25.64 41.81 -14.04
C PRO A 285 -24.83 43.07 -14.34
N GLU A 286 -24.02 43.53 -13.38
CA GLU A 286 -23.19 44.73 -13.49
C GLU A 286 -22.05 44.60 -14.52
N ALA A 287 -21.56 43.38 -14.77
CA ALA A 287 -20.56 43.13 -15.81
C ALA A 287 -21.20 43.07 -17.21
N ARG A 288 -22.50 42.76 -17.30
CA ARG A 288 -23.26 42.68 -18.55
C ARG A 288 -23.41 44.04 -19.22
N ASP A 289 -23.66 45.08 -18.43
CA ASP A 289 -23.81 46.45 -18.95
C ASP A 289 -22.49 47.02 -19.49
N ARG A 290 -21.36 46.65 -18.89
CA ARG A 290 -20.03 47.07 -19.36
C ARG A 290 -19.61 46.40 -20.66
N LEU A 291 -20.13 45.22 -20.97
CA LEU A 291 -19.80 44.46 -22.18
C LEU A 291 -20.70 44.79 -23.37
N GLY A 292 -21.67 45.71 -23.22
CA GLY A 292 -22.53 46.14 -24.33
C GLY A 292 -23.46 45.04 -24.86
N LEU A 293 -23.68 43.96 -24.10
CA LEU A 293 -24.55 42.84 -24.46
C LEU A 293 -26.02 43.20 -24.23
N ARG A 294 -26.49 44.16 -25.04
CA ARG A 294 -27.85 44.66 -25.01
C ARG A 294 -28.72 43.74 -25.87
N ASN A 295 -29.47 42.87 -25.18
CA ASN A 295 -30.74 42.33 -25.65
C ASN A 295 -30.74 41.03 -26.50
N SER A 296 -29.87 40.05 -26.23
CA SER A 296 -30.19 38.65 -26.54
C SER A 296 -30.40 37.86 -25.25
N ASN A 297 -31.49 37.08 -25.20
CA ASN A 297 -31.82 36.16 -24.11
C ASN A 297 -31.07 34.83 -24.28
N GLU A 298 -29.98 34.84 -25.03
CA GLU A 298 -29.20 33.67 -25.36
C GLU A 298 -28.34 33.31 -24.16
N ARG A 299 -28.61 32.11 -23.60
CA ARG A 299 -27.66 31.47 -22.69
C ARG A 299 -26.47 31.06 -23.55
N TYR A 300 -25.35 31.74 -23.38
CA TYR A 300 -24.09 31.33 -23.99
C TYR A 300 -23.50 30.19 -23.15
N THR A 301 -23.75 28.95 -23.55
CA THR A 301 -22.99 27.79 -23.06
C THR A 301 -21.66 27.77 -23.81
N ILE A 302 -20.58 28.14 -23.11
CA ILE A 302 -19.23 27.90 -23.62
C ILE A 302 -18.92 26.43 -23.35
N GLY A 303 -19.20 25.58 -24.34
CA GLY A 303 -18.84 24.16 -24.29
C GLY A 303 -17.34 24.02 -24.50
N PHE A 304 -16.60 23.69 -23.44
CA PHE A 304 -15.27 23.09 -23.60
C PHE A 304 -15.48 21.59 -23.74
N GLY A 305 -15.55 21.12 -24.99
CA GLY A 305 -15.43 19.70 -25.27
C GLY A 305 -14.01 19.26 -24.93
N THR A 306 -13.82 18.63 -23.78
CA THR A 306 -12.66 17.76 -23.58
C THR A 306 -12.97 16.43 -24.25
N HIS A 307 -12.54 16.29 -25.50
CA HIS A 307 -12.29 14.96 -26.05
C HIS A 307 -11.02 14.42 -25.38
N LEU A 308 -11.20 13.66 -24.30
CA LEU A 308 -10.26 12.68 -23.78
C LEU A 308 -11.07 11.52 -23.21
#